data_AF-A0A7J9GA93-F1
#
_entry.id   AF-A0A7J9GA93-F1
#
_cell.length_a   1.000
_cell.length_b   1.000
_cell.length_c   1.000
_cell.angle_alpha   90.00
_cell.angle_beta   90.00
_cell.angle_gamma   90.00
#
_symmetry.space_group_name_H-M   'P 1'
#
loop_
_entity.id
_entity.type
_entity.pdbx_description
1 polymer ?
#
loop_
_entity_poly.entity_id
_entity_poly.type
_entity_poly.pdbx_seq_one_letter_code
_entity_poly.pdbx_strand_id
1 'polypeptide(L)'
;KKTVVVSLWNELANNVGQELFDNADKSPIVAIKSLKVGDFQGVSLSTLGKSSVMINPDIPEAKKLRSWYDSEGKGSSMASIGSGLSPSSKTGARSMYTDRVSLTHITSNPSLGDEKPAFFSIKAFVSLIRPEQAMWYRACKTCNKKVTEAVGSGYWCEGCQKNDEECNLRYIMVSKISDTRGEAWVSAFNEEAEKIVGCSADELDKLKSEQGDIDGYQQKLKEATWVPHLFKVSVTQNEYNNEKRQRITVKAVAPINFAEESRFLLEEIKKMRNPQ
;
A
#
# COMPACT_ATOMS: atom_id res chain seq x y z
N LYS A 1 -12.77 21.53 13.48
CA LYS A 1 -11.35 21.91 13.70
C LYS A 1 -10.52 20.66 13.47
N LYS A 2 -9.46 20.72 12.66
CA LYS A 2 -8.67 19.53 12.27
C LYS A 2 -7.18 19.83 12.40
N THR A 3 -6.38 18.84 12.78
CA THR A 3 -4.92 18.93 12.82
C THR A 3 -4.30 18.21 11.62
N VAL A 4 -3.12 18.63 11.18
CA VAL A 4 -2.35 17.96 10.13
C VAL A 4 -0.88 17.98 10.51
N VAL A 5 -0.16 16.88 10.24
CA VAL A 5 1.28 16.79 10.51
C VAL A 5 2.05 17.39 9.33
N VAL A 6 3.03 18.25 9.64
CA VAL A 6 3.94 18.83 8.65
C VAL A 6 5.37 18.39 8.98
N SER A 7 6.05 17.75 8.02
CA SER A 7 7.47 17.40 8.12
C SER A 7 8.33 18.50 7.50
N LEU A 8 9.28 19.03 8.27
CA LEU A 8 10.34 19.92 7.79
C LEU A 8 11.58 19.09 7.46
N TRP A 9 12.33 19.49 6.44
CA TRP A 9 13.55 18.81 5.99
C TRP A 9 14.72 19.77 5.84
N ASN A 10 15.94 19.25 5.94
CA ASN A 10 17.20 19.97 5.72
C ASN A 10 17.31 21.24 6.59
N GLU A 11 17.78 22.36 6.04
CA GLU A 11 17.95 23.62 6.76
C GLU A 11 16.66 24.15 7.39
N LEU A 12 15.48 23.88 6.79
CA LEU A 12 14.20 24.26 7.40
C LEU A 12 13.94 23.48 8.69
N ALA A 13 14.36 22.21 8.77
CA ALA A 13 14.22 21.42 9.99
C ALA A 13 15.18 21.93 11.09
N ASN A 14 16.42 22.25 10.73
CA ASN A 14 17.43 22.65 11.70
C ASN A 14 17.26 24.09 12.19
N ASN A 15 16.93 25.03 11.31
CA ASN A 15 16.86 26.44 11.66
C ASN A 15 15.44 26.78 12.14
N VAL A 16 14.46 26.71 11.23
CA VAL A 16 13.08 27.09 11.53
C VAL A 16 12.43 26.10 12.49
N GLY A 17 12.74 24.80 12.36
CA GLY A 17 12.26 23.79 13.30
C GLY A 17 12.76 24.00 14.72
N GLN A 18 14.02 24.43 14.90
CA GLN A 18 14.53 24.78 16.22
C GLN A 18 13.84 26.03 16.78
N GLU A 19 13.65 27.08 15.98
CA GLU A 19 12.93 28.28 16.42
C GLU A 19 11.47 27.97 16.83
N LEU A 20 10.79 27.08 16.10
CA LEU A 20 9.45 26.61 16.46
C LEU A 20 9.46 25.77 17.74
N PHE A 21 10.49 24.95 17.95
CA PHE A 21 10.64 24.16 19.16
C PHE A 21 10.83 25.07 20.39
N ASP A 22 11.72 26.05 20.28
CA ASP A 22 12.04 26.99 21.36
C ASP A 22 10.87 27.92 21.72
N ASN A 23 9.96 28.15 20.78
CA ASN A 23 8.77 28.99 20.99
C ASN A 23 7.46 28.19 21.06
N ALA A 24 7.50 26.86 21.21
CA ALA A 24 6.31 26.02 21.15
C ALA A 24 5.25 26.40 22.20
N ASP A 25 5.69 26.82 23.38
CA ASP A 25 4.86 27.31 24.50
C ASP A 25 4.06 28.57 24.14
N LYS A 26 4.59 29.42 23.26
CA LYS A 26 3.93 30.63 22.75
C LYS A 26 2.93 30.35 21.63
N SER A 27 2.81 29.09 21.20
CA SER A 27 1.87 28.65 20.15
C SER A 27 1.97 29.50 18.87
N PRO A 28 3.14 29.58 18.20
CA PRO A 28 3.38 30.49 17.08
C PRO A 28 2.47 30.20 15.88
N ILE A 29 2.17 31.22 15.08
CA ILE A 29 1.48 31.03 13.80
C ILE A 29 2.51 30.81 12.71
N VAL A 30 2.27 29.81 11.87
CA VAL A 30 3.20 29.44 10.81
C VAL A 30 2.50 29.54 9.46
N ALA A 31 3.06 30.31 8.54
CA ALA A 31 2.65 30.29 7.13
C ALA A 31 3.67 29.47 6.34
N ILE A 32 3.18 28.54 5.52
CA ILE A 32 4.04 27.64 4.75
C ILE A 32 3.59 27.63 3.29
N LYS A 33 4.54 27.83 2.39
CA LYS A 33 4.34 27.80 0.94
C LYS A 33 5.07 26.62 0.31
N SER A 34 4.47 26.06 -0.74
CA SER A 34 5.02 24.98 -1.57
C SER A 34 5.26 23.67 -0.81
N LEU A 35 4.20 23.06 -0.27
CA LEU A 35 4.25 21.76 0.40
C LEU A 35 3.86 20.61 -0.53
N LYS A 36 4.43 19.42 -0.29
CA LYS A 36 3.94 18.16 -0.84
C LYS A 36 2.85 17.60 0.09
N VAL A 37 1.70 17.26 -0.47
CA VAL A 37 0.66 16.51 0.25
C VAL A 37 1.01 15.02 0.18
N GLY A 38 1.01 14.37 1.35
CA GLY A 38 1.13 12.93 1.51
C GLY A 38 -0.09 12.38 2.25
N ASP A 39 -0.15 11.06 2.38
CA ASP A 39 -1.28 10.36 3.01
C ASP A 39 -0.87 9.54 4.25
N PHE A 40 0.32 9.83 4.78
CA PHE A 40 0.79 9.18 6.00
C PHE A 40 -0.12 9.56 7.18
N GLN A 41 -0.71 8.56 7.83
CA GLN A 41 -1.76 8.75 8.85
C GLN A 41 -2.97 9.57 8.35
N GLY A 42 -3.31 9.40 7.07
CA GLY A 42 -4.49 9.98 6.42
C GLY A 42 -4.13 11.17 5.53
N VAL A 43 -3.76 12.32 6.11
CA VAL A 43 -3.18 13.43 5.32
C VAL A 43 -1.99 13.99 6.09
N SER A 44 -0.87 14.12 5.39
CA SER A 44 0.36 14.75 5.90
C SER A 44 0.88 15.77 4.89
N LEU A 45 1.70 16.69 5.37
CA LEU A 45 2.38 17.68 4.53
C LEU A 45 3.89 17.55 4.72
N SER A 46 4.66 17.80 3.68
CA SER A 46 6.12 17.73 3.71
C SER A 46 6.72 18.91 2.95
N THR A 47 7.76 19.52 3.50
CA THR A 47 8.53 20.52 2.77
C THR A 47 9.27 19.91 1.57
N LEU A 48 9.49 20.75 0.57
CA LEU A 48 10.26 20.54 -0.63
C LEU A 48 11.46 21.51 -0.59
N GLY A 49 12.46 21.33 -1.46
CA GLY A 49 13.59 22.26 -1.55
C GLY A 49 13.20 23.72 -1.84
N LYS A 50 12.03 23.93 -2.46
CA LYS A 50 11.44 25.25 -2.74
C LYS A 50 10.40 25.73 -1.72
N SER A 51 10.26 25.02 -0.59
CA SER A 51 9.35 25.46 0.47
C SER A 51 9.86 26.70 1.16
N SER A 52 8.93 27.55 1.61
CA SER A 52 9.21 28.69 2.45
C SER A 52 8.33 28.61 3.69
N VAL A 53 8.91 28.81 4.86
CA VAL A 53 8.25 28.77 6.16
C VAL A 53 8.48 30.13 6.83
N MET A 54 7.40 30.77 7.29
CA MET A 54 7.46 32.04 8.01
C MET A 54 6.75 31.90 9.35
N ILE A 55 7.41 32.35 10.42
CA ILE A 55 6.89 32.35 11.78
C ILE A 55 6.32 33.74 12.08
N ASN A 56 5.10 33.77 12.61
CA ASN A 56 4.33 34.98 12.94
C ASN A 56 4.36 36.06 11.84
N PRO A 57 3.99 35.71 10.59
CA PRO A 57 4.00 36.69 9.50
C PRO A 57 3.01 37.83 9.77
N ASP A 58 3.39 39.06 9.42
CA ASP A 58 2.51 40.22 9.53
C ASP A 58 1.52 40.30 8.37
N ILE A 59 0.56 39.37 8.37
CA ILE A 59 -0.52 39.28 7.37
C ILE A 59 -1.89 39.21 8.04
N PRO A 60 -2.96 39.67 7.38
CA PRO A 60 -4.32 39.67 7.94
C PRO A 60 -4.78 38.29 8.43
N GLU A 61 -4.43 37.22 7.71
CA GLU A 61 -4.81 35.85 8.04
C GLU A 61 -4.17 35.36 9.33
N ALA A 62 -2.91 35.74 9.58
CA ALA A 62 -2.21 35.41 10.81
C ALA A 62 -2.83 36.15 12.00
N LYS A 63 -3.13 37.45 11.86
CA LYS A 63 -3.83 38.22 12.90
C LYS A 63 -5.20 37.61 13.23
N LYS A 64 -5.96 37.24 12.21
CA LYS A 64 -7.26 36.56 12.37
C LYS A 64 -7.13 35.21 13.08
N LEU A 65 -6.14 34.40 12.70
CA LEU A 65 -5.88 33.10 13.33
C LEU A 65 -5.45 33.26 14.79
N ARG A 66 -4.66 34.29 15.11
CA ARG A 66 -4.26 34.62 16.48
C ARG A 66 -5.47 34.93 17.35
N SER A 67 -6.32 35.87 16.92
CA SER A 67 -7.53 36.24 17.65
C SER A 67 -8.46 35.05 17.88
N TRP A 68 -8.58 34.16 16.89
CA TRP A 68 -9.35 32.92 17.03
C TRP A 68 -8.72 31.94 18.04
N TYR A 69 -7.41 31.73 17.97
CA TYR A 69 -6.70 30.79 18.84
C TYR A 69 -6.81 31.21 20.32
N ASP A 70 -6.63 32.50 20.59
CA ASP A 70 -6.63 33.06 21.94
C ASP A 70 -8.04 33.13 22.56
N SER A 71 -9.10 33.21 21.74
CA SER A 71 -10.49 33.27 22.22
C SER A 71 -11.10 31.89 22.48
N GLU A 72 -11.05 30.98 21.50
CA GLU A 72 -11.72 29.68 21.60
C GLU A 72 -10.88 28.50 21.08
N GLY A 73 -9.81 28.76 20.32
CA GLY A 73 -9.01 27.71 19.69
C GLY A 73 -8.19 26.88 20.67
N LYS A 74 -7.59 27.51 21.69
CA LYS A 74 -6.68 26.87 22.64
C LYS A 74 -7.29 25.69 23.42
N GLY A 75 -8.58 25.79 23.79
CA GLY A 75 -9.29 24.75 24.54
C GLY A 75 -10.09 23.76 23.67
N SER A 76 -10.04 23.90 22.34
CA SER A 76 -10.86 23.09 21.44
C SER A 76 -10.21 21.75 21.14
N SER A 77 -10.96 20.66 21.31
CA SER A 77 -10.56 19.35 20.79
C SER A 77 -10.49 19.39 19.25
N MET A 78 -9.41 18.84 18.68
CA MET A 78 -9.20 18.79 17.25
C MET A 78 -8.85 17.36 16.84
N ALA A 79 -9.55 16.84 15.85
CA ALA A 79 -9.27 15.52 15.28
C ALA A 79 -8.24 15.65 14.15
N SER A 80 -7.41 14.63 13.92
CA SER A 80 -6.54 14.61 12.73
C SER A 80 -7.38 14.75 11.46
N ILE A 81 -6.91 15.50 10.47
CA ILE A 81 -7.58 15.67 9.18
C ILE A 81 -7.85 14.32 8.50
N GLY A 82 -6.98 13.35 8.76
CA GLY A 82 -7.06 11.97 8.29
C GLY A 82 -7.96 11.04 9.12
N SER A 83 -8.41 11.48 10.30
CA SER A 83 -9.31 10.67 11.13
C SER A 83 -10.65 10.46 10.42
N GLY A 84 -11.03 9.19 10.25
CA GLY A 84 -12.24 8.77 9.52
C GLY A 84 -12.04 8.52 8.01
N LEU A 85 -10.85 8.76 7.45
CA LEU A 85 -10.51 8.26 6.12
C LEU A 85 -10.22 6.76 6.23
N SER A 86 -11.23 5.93 6.02
CA SER A 86 -11.04 4.49 5.86
C SER A 86 -10.10 4.24 4.67
N PRO A 87 -9.15 3.28 4.73
CA PRO A 87 -8.33 2.90 3.58
C PRO A 87 -9.16 2.42 2.37
N SER A 88 -10.46 2.17 2.58
CA SER A 88 -11.48 1.82 1.59
C SER A 88 -12.34 2.99 1.10
N SER A 89 -12.09 4.24 1.54
CA SER A 89 -12.79 5.41 0.98
C SER A 89 -12.20 5.78 -0.38
N LYS A 90 -13.09 5.92 -1.38
CA LYS A 90 -12.81 6.13 -2.81
C LYS A 90 -12.07 7.44 -3.15
N THR A 91 -11.49 8.13 -2.17
CA THR A 91 -10.81 9.43 -2.32
C THR A 91 -9.52 9.55 -1.51
N GLY A 92 -8.99 8.46 -0.94
CA GLY A 92 -7.80 8.52 -0.06
C GLY A 92 -6.93 7.28 -0.03
N ALA A 93 -7.06 6.35 -0.98
CA ALA A 93 -5.97 5.40 -1.22
C ALA A 93 -4.77 6.21 -1.72
N ARG A 94 -3.53 5.92 -1.24
CA ARG A 94 -2.32 6.32 -1.98
C ARG A 94 -2.62 6.15 -3.44
N SER A 95 -2.54 7.24 -4.19
CA SER A 95 -2.52 7.13 -5.62
C SER A 95 -1.42 6.13 -5.93
N MET A 96 -1.76 4.99 -6.55
CA MET A 96 -0.78 3.95 -6.92
C MET A 96 0.23 4.46 -7.98
N TYR A 97 0.19 5.77 -8.25
CA TYR A 97 1.03 6.53 -9.14
C TYR A 97 2.07 7.39 -8.40
N THR A 98 1.86 7.83 -7.15
CA THR A 98 2.76 8.81 -6.50
C THR A 98 4.08 8.23 -6.00
N ASP A 99 4.11 6.94 -5.67
CA ASP A 99 5.30 6.20 -5.23
C ASP A 99 5.62 5.05 -6.20
N ARG A 100 5.41 5.30 -7.50
CA ARG A 100 5.56 4.27 -8.52
C ARG A 100 7.02 4.08 -8.90
N VAL A 101 7.47 2.83 -8.83
CA VAL A 101 8.83 2.42 -9.19
C VAL A 101 8.79 1.28 -10.20
N SER A 102 9.91 1.03 -10.89
CA SER A 102 10.07 -0.19 -11.69
C SER A 102 10.40 -1.38 -10.81
N LEU A 103 10.14 -2.60 -11.29
CA LEU A 103 10.52 -3.83 -10.60
C LEU A 103 12.03 -3.88 -10.34
N THR A 104 12.84 -3.41 -11.29
CA THR A 104 14.29 -3.33 -11.13
C THR A 104 14.72 -2.44 -9.97
N HIS A 105 13.99 -1.40 -9.61
CA HIS A 105 14.31 -0.57 -8.43
C HIS A 105 14.26 -1.39 -7.14
N ILE A 106 13.37 -2.38 -7.08
CA ILE A 106 13.22 -3.29 -5.93
C ILE A 106 14.26 -4.39 -6.01
N THR A 107 14.37 -5.07 -7.16
CA THR A 107 15.20 -6.26 -7.30
C THR A 107 16.69 -5.97 -7.40
N SER A 108 17.10 -4.75 -7.78
CA SER A 108 18.52 -4.35 -7.79
C SER A 108 19.08 -4.08 -6.41
N ASN A 109 18.24 -3.97 -5.38
CA ASN A 109 18.64 -3.77 -4.00
C ASN A 109 18.21 -4.96 -3.12
N PRO A 110 19.07 -5.99 -2.97
CA PRO A 110 18.72 -7.18 -2.20
C PRO A 110 18.43 -6.90 -0.71
N SER A 111 19.04 -5.87 -0.11
CA SER A 111 18.85 -5.51 1.31
C SER A 111 17.60 -4.67 1.56
N LEU A 112 16.85 -4.31 0.51
CA LEU A 112 15.61 -3.57 0.67
C LEU A 112 14.60 -4.38 1.49
N GLY A 113 14.13 -3.80 2.59
CA GLY A 113 13.21 -4.45 3.51
C GLY A 113 13.85 -5.24 4.66
N ASP A 114 15.15 -5.08 4.92
CA ASP A 114 15.87 -5.81 5.99
C ASP A 114 15.41 -5.41 7.40
N GLU A 115 15.43 -4.12 7.74
CA GLU A 115 14.98 -3.66 9.08
C GLU A 115 13.48 -3.42 9.15
N LYS A 116 12.93 -2.76 8.14
CA LYS A 116 11.52 -2.34 8.08
C LYS A 116 10.94 -2.64 6.71
N PRO A 117 9.66 -3.09 6.64
CA PRO A 117 9.00 -3.30 5.36
C PRO A 117 9.02 -2.03 4.51
N ALA A 118 9.50 -2.15 3.28
CA ALA A 118 9.45 -1.08 2.29
C ALA A 118 8.20 -1.24 1.41
N PHE A 119 7.53 -0.14 1.10
CA PHE A 119 6.27 -0.16 0.34
C PHE A 119 6.40 0.63 -0.95
N PHE A 120 5.95 0.03 -2.05
CA PHE A 120 6.03 0.63 -3.38
C PHE A 120 4.75 0.42 -4.17
N SER A 121 4.52 1.26 -5.17
CA SER A 121 3.53 1.01 -6.20
C SER A 121 4.22 0.61 -7.50
N ILE A 122 3.60 -0.29 -8.26
CA ILE A 122 4.16 -0.83 -9.51
C ILE A 122 3.03 -0.97 -10.52
N LYS A 123 3.27 -0.61 -11.78
CA LYS A 123 2.45 -1.10 -12.90
C LYS A 123 3.18 -2.27 -13.52
N ALA A 124 2.54 -3.42 -13.52
CA ALA A 124 3.10 -4.63 -14.10
C ALA A 124 2.00 -5.50 -14.70
N PHE A 125 2.41 -6.48 -15.49
CA PHE A 125 1.58 -7.55 -16.01
C PHE A 125 1.85 -8.80 -15.19
N VAL A 126 0.81 -9.61 -14.93
CA VAL A 126 1.04 -10.96 -14.41
C VAL A 126 1.56 -11.82 -15.56
N SER A 127 2.86 -12.12 -15.58
CA SER A 127 3.49 -12.81 -16.70
C SER A 127 3.44 -14.34 -16.57
N LEU A 128 3.41 -14.86 -15.34
CA LEU A 128 3.34 -16.30 -15.09
C LEU A 128 2.64 -16.61 -13.78
N ILE A 129 1.70 -17.53 -13.81
CA ILE A 129 1.16 -18.22 -12.63
C ILE A 129 1.45 -19.70 -12.84
N ARG A 130 2.18 -20.35 -11.93
CA ARG A 130 2.51 -21.79 -12.02
C ARG A 130 1.29 -22.63 -11.67
N PRO A 131 0.67 -23.40 -12.58
CA PRO A 131 -0.54 -24.19 -12.29
C PRO A 131 -0.38 -25.23 -11.16
N GLU A 132 0.83 -25.75 -11.01
CA GLU A 132 1.25 -26.87 -10.16
C GLU A 132 1.65 -26.45 -8.74
N GLN A 133 1.68 -25.15 -8.46
CA GLN A 133 1.95 -24.66 -7.11
C GLN A 133 0.78 -24.95 -6.15
N ALA A 134 1.05 -24.90 -4.84
CA ALA A 134 -0.01 -24.84 -3.83
C ALA A 134 -0.70 -23.47 -3.89
N MET A 135 -1.85 -23.40 -4.57
CA MET A 135 -2.58 -22.15 -4.79
C MET A 135 -3.29 -21.62 -3.54
N TRP A 136 -3.78 -22.53 -2.69
CA TRP A 136 -4.59 -22.20 -1.51
C TRP A 136 -4.29 -23.13 -0.34
N TYR A 137 -4.77 -22.74 0.84
CA TYR A 137 -4.84 -23.57 2.03
C TYR A 137 -6.26 -23.61 2.57
N ARG A 138 -6.59 -24.67 3.31
CA ARG A 138 -7.87 -24.80 4.02
C ARG A 138 -7.89 -23.89 5.24
N ALA A 139 -8.93 -23.08 5.36
CA ALA A 139 -9.06 -22.06 6.40
C ALA A 139 -10.39 -22.15 7.15
N CYS A 140 -10.37 -21.80 8.43
CA CYS A 140 -11.56 -21.72 9.26
C CYS A 140 -12.46 -20.58 8.79
N LYS A 141 -13.76 -20.85 8.62
CA LYS A 141 -14.76 -19.88 8.18
C LYS A 141 -14.91 -18.66 9.11
N THR A 142 -14.59 -18.84 10.40
CA THR A 142 -14.76 -17.79 11.41
C THR A 142 -13.53 -16.89 11.55
N CYS A 143 -12.32 -17.46 11.54
CA CYS A 143 -11.09 -16.70 11.86
C CYS A 143 -10.04 -16.68 10.74
N ASN A 144 -10.29 -17.31 9.60
CA ASN A 144 -9.39 -17.39 8.43
C ASN A 144 -8.02 -18.05 8.68
N LYS A 145 -7.74 -18.53 9.90
CA LYS A 145 -6.54 -19.30 10.21
C LYS A 145 -6.61 -20.67 9.53
N LYS A 146 -5.45 -21.21 9.20
CA LYS A 146 -5.30 -22.56 8.63
C LYS A 146 -5.93 -23.59 9.57
N VAL A 147 -6.62 -24.55 8.98
CA VAL A 147 -7.20 -25.70 9.69
C VAL A 147 -6.48 -26.98 9.29
N THR A 148 -6.58 -27.99 10.16
CA THR A 148 -6.10 -29.36 9.91
C THR A 148 -7.28 -30.30 9.84
N GLU A 149 -7.08 -31.48 9.25
CA GLU A 149 -8.09 -32.54 9.30
C GLU A 149 -8.29 -32.98 10.76
N ALA A 150 -9.54 -33.05 11.20
CA ALA A 150 -9.88 -33.50 12.54
C ALA A 150 -9.80 -35.03 12.64
N VAL A 151 -9.70 -35.56 13.86
CA VAL A 151 -9.81 -37.01 14.09
C VAL A 151 -11.25 -37.45 13.80
N GLY A 152 -11.47 -38.14 12.69
CA GLY A 152 -12.79 -38.55 12.21
C GLY A 152 -13.19 -37.79 10.95
N SER A 153 -14.07 -36.79 11.09
CA SER A 153 -14.53 -35.96 9.97
C SER A 153 -14.51 -34.47 10.34
N GLY A 154 -14.42 -33.62 9.30
CA GLY A 154 -14.36 -32.16 9.44
C GLY A 154 -12.93 -31.62 9.62
N TYR A 155 -12.87 -30.37 10.05
CA TYR A 155 -11.68 -29.54 10.12
C TYR A 155 -11.50 -28.91 11.49
N TRP A 156 -10.37 -29.20 12.12
CA TRP A 156 -9.97 -28.63 13.40
C TRP A 156 -9.31 -27.27 13.23
N CYS A 157 -9.82 -26.27 13.96
CA CYS A 157 -9.21 -24.94 14.04
C CYS A 157 -8.58 -24.70 15.41
N GLU A 158 -7.25 -24.66 15.47
CA GLU A 158 -6.52 -24.30 16.71
C GLU A 158 -6.82 -22.87 17.18
N GLY A 159 -7.14 -21.96 16.26
CA GLY A 159 -7.44 -20.58 16.60
C GLY A 159 -8.77 -20.39 17.32
N CYS A 160 -9.77 -21.20 16.97
CA CYS A 160 -11.11 -21.15 17.55
C CYS A 160 -11.36 -22.30 18.54
N GLN A 161 -10.44 -23.26 18.65
CA GLN A 161 -10.57 -24.47 19.47
C GLN A 161 -11.88 -25.23 19.19
N LYS A 162 -12.22 -25.39 17.91
CA LYS A 162 -13.45 -26.07 17.46
C LYS A 162 -13.21 -26.91 16.21
N ASN A 163 -14.09 -27.91 16.03
CA ASN A 163 -14.22 -28.67 14.79
C ASN A 163 -15.40 -28.11 13.98
N ASP A 164 -15.18 -27.84 12.70
CA ASP A 164 -16.22 -27.45 11.75
C ASP A 164 -16.29 -28.51 10.64
N GLU A 165 -17.50 -28.85 10.15
CA GLU A 165 -17.65 -29.83 9.07
C GLU A 165 -17.04 -29.35 7.74
N GLU A 166 -17.11 -28.04 7.50
CA GLU A 166 -16.65 -27.41 6.27
C GLU A 166 -15.56 -26.37 6.55
N CYS A 167 -14.67 -26.17 5.58
CA CYS A 167 -13.70 -25.09 5.57
C CYS A 167 -13.86 -24.24 4.30
N ASN A 168 -13.20 -23.08 4.25
CA ASN A 168 -13.06 -22.31 3.01
C ASN A 168 -11.64 -22.46 2.49
N LEU A 169 -11.46 -22.40 1.18
CA LEU A 169 -10.14 -22.27 0.59
C LEU A 169 -9.71 -20.80 0.55
N ARG A 170 -8.45 -20.53 0.89
CA ARG A 170 -7.86 -19.18 0.83
C ARG A 170 -6.57 -19.16 0.04
N TYR A 171 -6.42 -18.24 -0.89
CA TYR A 171 -5.23 -18.16 -1.72
C TYR A 171 -3.95 -17.84 -0.93
N ILE A 172 -2.88 -18.49 -1.36
CA ILE A 172 -1.45 -18.24 -1.06
C ILE A 172 -0.67 -18.24 -2.38
N MET A 173 -1.22 -17.59 -3.40
CA MET A 173 -0.73 -17.64 -4.77
C MET A 173 0.61 -16.93 -4.90
N VAL A 174 1.56 -17.58 -5.57
CA VAL A 174 2.81 -16.97 -6.03
C VAL A 174 2.74 -16.80 -7.54
N SER A 175 2.96 -15.57 -8.00
CA SER A 175 2.95 -15.24 -9.43
C SER A 175 4.18 -14.44 -9.80
N LYS A 176 4.57 -14.52 -11.06
CA LYS A 176 5.59 -13.65 -11.64
C LYS A 176 4.89 -12.45 -12.24
N ILE A 177 5.38 -11.26 -11.91
CA ILE A 177 4.95 -10.03 -12.55
C ILE A 177 6.12 -9.44 -13.35
N SER A 178 5.80 -8.80 -14.47
CA SER A 178 6.78 -8.19 -15.37
C SER A 178 6.38 -6.77 -15.73
N ASP A 179 7.37 -5.88 -15.76
CA ASP A 179 7.26 -4.53 -16.29
C ASP A 179 8.26 -4.35 -17.45
N THR A 180 8.40 -3.13 -17.97
CA THR A 180 9.31 -2.87 -19.10
C THR A 180 10.79 -3.02 -18.77
N ARG A 181 11.16 -3.16 -17.49
CA ARG A 181 12.56 -3.17 -17.03
C ARG A 181 12.97 -4.48 -16.39
N GLY A 182 12.03 -5.30 -15.91
CA GLY A 182 12.35 -6.58 -15.31
C GLY A 182 11.13 -7.36 -14.87
N GLU A 183 11.40 -8.34 -14.01
CA GLU A 183 10.44 -9.30 -13.52
C GLU A 183 10.73 -9.63 -12.05
N ALA A 184 9.69 -10.00 -11.30
CA ALA A 184 9.84 -10.46 -9.93
C ALA A 184 8.74 -11.46 -9.55
N TRP A 185 9.06 -12.35 -8.62
CA TRP A 185 8.06 -13.21 -7.99
C TRP A 185 7.40 -12.48 -6.83
N VAL A 186 6.07 -12.53 -6.78
CA VAL A 186 5.25 -11.89 -5.74
C VAL A 186 4.28 -12.88 -5.11
N SER A 187 4.06 -12.76 -3.81
CA SER A 187 2.99 -13.47 -3.10
C SER A 187 1.73 -12.61 -3.07
N ALA A 188 0.59 -13.16 -3.49
CA ALA A 188 -0.74 -12.57 -3.35
C ALA A 188 -1.60 -13.47 -2.45
N PHE A 189 -2.16 -12.89 -1.39
CA PHE A 189 -3.10 -13.58 -0.49
C PHE A 189 -4.54 -13.38 -0.96
N ASN A 190 -5.47 -14.08 -0.32
CA ASN A 190 -6.85 -14.24 -0.75
C ASN A 190 -7.47 -13.06 -1.53
N GLU A 191 -7.66 -11.92 -0.87
CA GLU A 191 -8.40 -10.79 -1.43
C GLU A 191 -7.72 -10.18 -2.67
N GLU A 192 -6.38 -10.20 -2.73
CA GLU A 192 -5.61 -9.72 -3.88
C GLU A 192 -5.54 -10.77 -5.00
N ALA A 193 -5.42 -12.04 -4.64
CA ALA A 193 -5.39 -13.14 -5.60
C ALA A 193 -6.74 -13.32 -6.30
N GLU A 194 -7.86 -13.20 -5.57
CA GLU A 194 -9.21 -13.22 -6.16
C GLU A 194 -9.41 -12.11 -7.20
N LYS A 195 -8.85 -10.92 -6.97
CA LYS A 195 -8.89 -9.81 -7.95
C LYS A 195 -8.03 -10.08 -9.19
N ILE A 196 -6.93 -10.81 -9.05
CA ILE A 196 -6.04 -11.16 -10.17
C ILE A 196 -6.65 -12.29 -11.00
N VAL A 197 -7.09 -13.37 -10.34
CA VAL A 197 -7.63 -14.57 -10.98
C VAL A 197 -9.07 -14.36 -11.46
N GLY A 198 -9.83 -13.51 -10.77
CA GLY A 198 -11.23 -13.21 -11.08
C GLY A 198 -12.23 -14.24 -10.56
N CYS A 199 -11.85 -15.07 -9.58
CA CYS A 199 -12.73 -16.00 -8.88
C CYS A 199 -12.15 -16.37 -7.50
N SER A 200 -12.99 -16.88 -6.61
CA SER A 200 -12.60 -17.43 -5.30
C SER A 200 -11.72 -18.66 -5.44
N ALA A 201 -10.99 -19.01 -4.37
CA ALA A 201 -10.18 -20.22 -4.34
C ALA A 201 -11.05 -21.49 -4.39
N ASP A 202 -12.24 -21.46 -3.79
CA ASP A 202 -13.21 -22.56 -3.85
C ASP A 202 -13.72 -22.79 -5.29
N GLU A 203 -13.99 -21.72 -6.04
CA GLU A 203 -14.38 -21.82 -7.45
C GLU A 203 -13.25 -22.37 -8.33
N LEU A 204 -12.01 -21.93 -8.08
CA LEU A 204 -10.86 -22.43 -8.85
C LEU A 204 -10.52 -23.89 -8.52
N ASP A 205 -10.73 -24.34 -7.27
CA ASP A 205 -10.58 -25.74 -6.87
C ASP A 205 -11.62 -26.65 -7.54
N LYS A 206 -12.88 -26.18 -7.67
CA LYS A 206 -13.92 -26.90 -8.43
C LYS A 206 -13.54 -27.11 -9.89
N LEU A 207 -13.01 -26.08 -10.55
CA LEU A 207 -12.49 -26.18 -11.92
C LEU A 207 -11.36 -27.21 -12.04
N LYS A 208 -10.55 -27.37 -10.99
CA LYS A 208 -9.47 -28.36 -10.94
C LYS A 208 -9.98 -29.78 -10.68
N SER A 209 -11.06 -29.93 -9.90
CA SER A 209 -11.53 -31.22 -9.39
C SER A 209 -12.67 -31.85 -10.20
N GLU A 210 -13.58 -31.07 -10.79
CA GLU A 210 -14.87 -31.59 -11.26
C GLU A 210 -14.96 -32.07 -12.71
N GLN A 211 -13.88 -32.08 -13.52
CA GLN A 211 -14.04 -32.48 -14.94
C GLN A 211 -12.92 -33.30 -15.57
N GLY A 212 -11.82 -33.65 -14.88
CA GLY A 212 -10.62 -34.09 -15.60
C GLY A 212 -10.13 -33.05 -16.65
N ASP A 213 -10.72 -31.86 -16.62
CA ASP A 213 -10.51 -30.74 -17.51
C ASP A 213 -9.42 -29.88 -16.91
N ILE A 214 -8.20 -30.42 -16.98
CA ILE A 214 -6.97 -29.66 -16.74
C ILE A 214 -7.01 -28.36 -17.57
N ASP A 215 -7.68 -28.37 -18.72
CA ASP A 215 -7.77 -27.22 -19.61
C ASP A 215 -8.58 -26.09 -18.99
N GLY A 216 -9.71 -26.34 -18.32
CA GLY A 216 -10.50 -25.31 -17.64
C GLY A 216 -9.73 -24.55 -16.55
N TYR A 217 -9.03 -25.27 -15.66
CA TYR A 217 -8.18 -24.67 -14.64
C TYR A 217 -7.01 -23.89 -15.26
N GLN A 218 -6.29 -24.48 -16.22
CA GLN A 218 -5.18 -23.81 -16.89
C GLN A 218 -5.62 -22.60 -17.70
N GLN A 219 -6.75 -22.68 -18.39
CA GLN A 219 -7.35 -21.60 -19.15
C GLN A 219 -7.69 -20.42 -18.23
N LYS A 220 -8.27 -20.68 -17.06
CA LYS A 220 -8.56 -19.63 -16.08
C LYS A 220 -7.30 -18.91 -15.61
N LEU A 221 -6.23 -19.64 -15.34
CA LEU A 221 -4.94 -19.04 -15.00
C LEU A 221 -4.33 -18.25 -16.16
N LYS A 222 -4.47 -18.75 -17.39
CA LYS A 222 -3.98 -18.10 -18.60
C LYS A 222 -4.70 -16.78 -18.87
N GLU A 223 -6.01 -16.73 -18.64
CA GLU A 223 -6.81 -15.50 -18.74
C GLU A 223 -6.36 -14.42 -17.74
N ALA A 224 -5.84 -14.82 -16.58
CA ALA A 224 -5.28 -13.90 -15.59
C ALA A 224 -3.86 -13.41 -15.96
N THR A 225 -3.19 -14.02 -16.95
CA THR A 225 -1.87 -13.58 -17.42
C THR A 225 -1.96 -12.46 -18.45
N TRP A 226 -0.91 -11.65 -18.53
CA TRP A 226 -0.78 -10.48 -19.41
C TRP A 226 -1.89 -9.43 -19.25
N VAL A 227 -2.64 -9.49 -18.15
CA VAL A 227 -3.53 -8.43 -17.71
C VAL A 227 -2.72 -7.42 -16.91
N PRO A 228 -2.75 -6.12 -17.27
CA PRO A 228 -1.98 -5.11 -16.56
C PRO A 228 -2.74 -4.63 -15.32
N HIS A 229 -2.01 -4.52 -14.21
CA HIS A 229 -2.54 -4.01 -12.95
C HIS A 229 -1.61 -2.97 -12.34
N LEU A 230 -2.19 -2.17 -11.46
CA LEU A 230 -1.45 -1.45 -10.45
C LEU A 230 -1.36 -2.33 -9.21
N PHE A 231 -0.16 -2.52 -8.70
CA PHE A 231 0.15 -3.27 -7.49
C PHE A 231 0.70 -2.33 -6.43
N LYS A 232 0.21 -2.45 -5.19
CA LYS A 232 0.92 -1.95 -4.01
C LYS A 232 1.61 -3.14 -3.39
N VAL A 233 2.92 -3.08 -3.23
CA VAL A 233 3.71 -4.19 -2.69
C VAL A 233 4.38 -3.79 -1.39
N SER A 234 4.61 -4.79 -0.55
CA SER A 234 5.47 -4.74 0.62
C SER A 234 6.69 -5.62 0.35
N VAL A 235 7.87 -5.09 0.59
CA VAL A 235 9.15 -5.79 0.45
C VAL A 235 9.72 -5.99 1.85
N THR A 236 9.96 -7.23 2.22
CA THR A 236 10.56 -7.63 3.50
C THR A 236 11.69 -8.63 3.23
N GLN A 237 12.67 -8.71 4.13
CA GLN A 237 13.57 -9.86 4.15
C GLN A 237 13.03 -10.97 5.04
N ASN A 238 13.06 -12.20 4.52
CA ASN A 238 12.81 -13.40 5.28
C ASN A 238 14.10 -14.19 5.38
N GLU A 239 14.47 -14.63 6.57
CA GLU A 239 15.59 -15.53 6.79
C GLU A 239 15.09 -16.96 6.96
N TYR A 240 15.62 -17.88 6.16
CA TYR A 240 15.35 -19.31 6.26
C TYR A 240 16.65 -20.08 6.06
N ASN A 241 16.99 -20.97 6.98
CA ASN A 241 18.27 -21.69 6.99
C ASN A 241 19.50 -20.77 6.81
N ASN A 242 19.52 -19.63 7.51
CA ASN A 242 20.56 -18.57 7.41
C ASN A 242 20.71 -17.91 6.03
N GLU A 243 19.79 -18.15 5.10
CA GLU A 243 19.70 -17.41 3.84
C GLU A 243 18.63 -16.33 3.94
N LYS A 244 19.08 -15.06 3.86
CA LYS A 244 18.19 -13.91 3.69
C LYS A 244 17.67 -13.86 2.26
N ARG A 245 16.35 -13.94 2.10
CA ARG A 245 15.67 -13.81 0.82
C ARG A 245 14.67 -12.67 0.87
N GLN A 246 14.72 -11.81 -0.14
CA GLN A 246 13.75 -10.76 -0.31
C GLN A 246 12.39 -11.38 -0.69
N ARG A 247 11.34 -11.02 0.05
CA ARG A 247 9.96 -11.41 -0.22
C ARG A 247 9.16 -10.18 -0.63
N ILE A 248 8.55 -10.25 -1.80
CA ILE A 248 7.64 -9.21 -2.30
C ILE A 248 6.21 -9.72 -2.14
N THR A 249 5.40 -9.01 -1.37
CA THR A 249 4.01 -9.36 -1.07
C THR A 249 3.09 -8.30 -1.62
N VAL A 250 2.10 -8.69 -2.42
CA VAL A 250 1.03 -7.81 -2.88
C VAL A 250 0.13 -7.46 -1.71
N LYS A 251 -0.10 -6.15 -1.52
CA LYS A 251 -0.95 -5.57 -0.46
C LYS A 251 -2.22 -4.93 -1.01
N ALA A 252 -2.22 -4.58 -2.29
CA ALA A 252 -3.40 -4.14 -3.00
C ALA A 252 -3.21 -4.33 -4.50
N VAL A 253 -4.31 -4.61 -5.20
CA VAL A 253 -4.38 -4.69 -6.66
C VAL A 253 -5.51 -3.78 -7.12
N ALA A 254 -5.25 -2.99 -8.16
CA ALA A 254 -6.28 -2.20 -8.84
C ALA A 254 -6.15 -2.35 -10.36
N PRO A 255 -7.28 -2.30 -11.10
CA PRO A 255 -7.25 -2.20 -12.54
C PRO A 255 -6.64 -0.86 -12.97
N ILE A 256 -6.12 -0.81 -14.20
CA ILE A 256 -5.60 0.44 -14.75
C ILE A 256 -6.75 1.35 -15.18
N ASN A 257 -6.79 2.56 -14.62
CA ASN A 257 -7.55 3.66 -15.19
C ASN A 257 -6.71 4.35 -16.27
N PHE A 258 -7.03 4.11 -17.54
CA PHE A 258 -6.25 4.64 -18.66
C PHE A 258 -6.22 6.17 -18.72
N ALA A 259 -7.28 6.86 -18.27
CA ALA A 259 -7.30 8.32 -18.22
C ALA A 259 -6.33 8.87 -17.16
N GLU A 260 -6.28 8.25 -15.98
CA GLU A 260 -5.33 8.62 -14.93
C GLU A 260 -3.89 8.24 -15.29
N GLU A 261 -3.69 7.04 -15.87
CA GLU A 261 -2.39 6.62 -16.40
C GLU A 261 -1.86 7.58 -17.45
N SER A 262 -2.71 8.02 -18.39
CA SER A 262 -2.31 8.96 -19.43
C SER A 262 -1.88 10.30 -18.84
N ARG A 263 -2.63 10.84 -17.86
CA ARG A 263 -2.26 12.07 -17.16
C ARG A 263 -0.93 11.92 -16.42
N PHE A 264 -0.75 10.80 -15.71
CA PHE A 264 0.51 10.50 -15.01
C PHE A 264 1.70 10.47 -15.98
N LEU A 265 1.59 9.74 -17.09
CA LEU A 265 2.66 9.65 -18.09
C LEU A 265 2.98 11.01 -18.72
N LEU A 266 1.98 11.84 -19.00
CA LEU A 266 2.19 13.21 -19.49
C LEU A 266 2.97 14.07 -18.49
N GLU A 267 2.68 13.96 -17.20
CA GLU A 267 3.44 14.68 -16.15
C GLU A 267 4.89 14.17 -16.06
N GLU A 268 5.12 12.85 -16.14
CA GLU A 268 6.48 12.31 -16.18
C GLU A 268 7.27 12.77 -17.41
N ILE A 269 6.64 12.80 -18.59
CA ILE A 269 7.25 13.34 -19.82
C ILE A 269 7.61 14.82 -19.68
N LYS A 270 6.73 15.63 -19.07
CA LYS A 270 7.01 17.04 -18.80
C LYS A 270 8.23 17.22 -17.89
N LYS A 271 8.36 16.41 -16.83
CA LYS A 271 9.53 16.43 -15.93
C LYS A 271 10.81 16.05 -16.66
N MET A 272 10.77 15.07 -17.56
CA MET A 272 11.94 14.70 -18.37
C MET A 272 12.39 15.82 -19.31
N ARG A 273 11.46 16.63 -19.83
CA ARG A 273 11.78 17.76 -20.73
C ARG A 273 12.37 18.97 -20.01
N ASN A 274 12.00 19.17 -18.75
CA ASN A 274 12.50 20.26 -17.92
C ASN A 274 13.18 19.68 -16.66
N PRO A 275 14.40 19.14 -16.77
CA PRO A 275 15.17 18.72 -15.60
C PRO A 275 15.48 19.97 -14.76
N GLN A 276 14.73 20.18 -13.68
CA GLN A 276 15.11 21.11 -12.61
C GLN A 276 16.13 20.45 -11.69
#